data_AF-A0A522FUC7-F1
#
_entry.id   AF-A0A522FUC7-F1
#
_cell.length_a   1.000
_cell.length_b   1.000
_cell.length_c   1.000
_cell.angle_alpha   90.00
_cell.angle_beta   90.00
_cell.angle_gamma   90.00
#
_symmetry.space_group_name_H-M   'P 1'
#
loop_
_entity.id
_entity.type
_entity.pdbx_description
1 polymer ?
#
loop_
_entity_poly.entity_id
_entity_poly.type
_entity_poly.pdbx_seq_one_letter_code
_entity_poly.pdbx_strand_id
1 'polypeptide(L)'
;MKTTLVTSIVIIIFFSCSLHKDIIPKDCEELKAQGIIDSFPYPFKPGSAEWKSLKSHSEMVAAVTVPESELHSMCTQGLVYTCIYCPLFIDLFACNHIRDCFLGLTENVNSFGELITRSDVGIELFNYYKAFFDTTKSSTKYIEAQFKIYGIETFFAQQEFLTTLNEQELKVVLSDVHSKLKYKQKNNVTRMSINSSNYLLSNILYHHLQYEPLIELIDRN
;
A
#
# COMPACT_ATOMS: atom_id res chain seq x y z
N MET A 1 69.20 24.76 -19.01
CA MET A 1 68.41 25.47 -20.04
C MET A 1 67.93 24.44 -21.04
N LYS A 2 66.60 24.30 -21.22
CA LYS A 2 65.90 23.61 -22.34
C LYS A 2 66.04 22.07 -22.37
N THR A 3 65.04 21.22 -22.58
CA THR A 3 63.57 21.31 -22.76
C THR A 3 63.03 19.87 -22.76
N THR A 4 61.83 19.67 -22.19
CA THR A 4 60.74 18.75 -22.60
C THR A 4 61.02 17.46 -23.40
N LEU A 5 60.46 16.35 -22.92
CA LEU A 5 59.57 15.51 -23.74
C LEU A 5 58.55 14.77 -22.86
N VAL A 6 57.32 15.27 -22.86
CA VAL A 6 56.14 14.60 -22.29
C VAL A 6 55.65 13.63 -23.36
N THR A 7 55.74 12.32 -23.13
CA THR A 7 55.10 11.32 -23.98
C THR A 7 53.77 10.92 -23.37
N SER A 8 52.71 11.47 -23.94
CA SER A 8 51.31 11.10 -23.71
C SER A 8 51.06 9.66 -24.12
N ILE A 9 50.74 8.78 -23.17
CA ILE A 9 50.19 7.45 -23.45
C ILE A 9 48.68 7.60 -23.54
N VAL A 10 48.18 7.62 -24.77
CA VAL A 10 46.75 7.50 -25.08
C VAL A 10 46.39 6.02 -24.92
N ILE A 11 45.77 5.66 -23.79
CA ILE A 11 45.17 4.33 -23.60
C ILE A 11 43.81 4.35 -24.30
N ILE A 12 43.78 3.81 -25.52
CA ILE A 12 42.53 3.47 -26.22
C ILE A 12 41.98 2.20 -25.56
N ILE A 13 41.08 2.37 -24.59
CA ILE A 13 40.27 1.24 -24.11
C ILE A 13 39.19 1.01 -25.16
N PHE A 14 39.33 -0.09 -25.89
CA PHE A 14 38.37 -0.58 -26.86
C PHE A 14 37.01 -0.78 -26.17
N PHE A 15 36.04 0.03 -26.59
CA PHE A 15 34.60 -0.20 -26.40
C PHE A 15 34.22 -1.53 -27.07
N SER A 16 34.33 -2.63 -26.33
CA SER A 16 33.62 -3.86 -26.65
C SER A 16 32.18 -3.69 -26.16
N CYS A 17 31.37 -3.05 -27.00
CA CYS A 17 29.94 -2.89 -26.80
C CYS A 17 29.25 -4.24 -27.04
N SER A 18 29.25 -5.11 -26.03
CA SER A 18 28.15 -6.03 -25.82
C SER A 18 27.29 -5.41 -24.73
N LEU A 19 26.43 -4.47 -25.12
CA LEU A 19 25.34 -4.02 -24.26
C LEU A 19 24.32 -5.17 -24.18
N HIS A 20 24.69 -6.24 -23.48
CA HIS A 20 23.70 -6.99 -22.73
C HIS A 20 23.14 -5.93 -21.77
N LYS A 21 21.88 -5.54 -21.96
CA LYS A 21 21.12 -4.92 -20.87
C LYS A 21 21.00 -6.01 -19.82
N ASP A 22 22.06 -6.18 -19.04
CA ASP A 22 21.97 -6.80 -17.74
C ASP A 22 20.96 -5.93 -17.00
N ILE A 23 19.72 -6.41 -16.91
CA ILE A 23 18.70 -5.80 -16.08
C ILE A 23 19.29 -5.94 -14.67
N ILE A 24 19.88 -4.86 -14.17
CA ILE A 24 20.31 -4.78 -12.78
C ILE A 24 19.06 -5.15 -11.96
N PRO A 25 19.08 -6.26 -11.19
CA PRO A 25 17.95 -6.65 -10.39
C PRO A 25 17.55 -5.47 -9.51
N LYS A 26 16.28 -5.10 -9.56
CA LYS A 26 15.75 -4.01 -8.76
C LYS A 26 15.88 -4.37 -7.28
N ASP A 27 16.68 -3.61 -6.55
CA ASP A 27 16.82 -3.77 -5.10
C ASP A 27 15.78 -2.91 -4.37
N CYS A 28 14.79 -3.57 -3.79
CA CYS A 28 13.71 -2.91 -3.05
C CYS A 28 14.17 -2.24 -1.76
N GLU A 29 15.21 -2.76 -1.11
CA GLU A 29 15.77 -2.17 0.10
C GLU A 29 16.56 -0.91 -0.24
N GLU A 30 17.32 -0.92 -1.35
CA GLU A 30 17.99 0.29 -1.84
C GLU A 30 16.98 1.38 -2.20
N LEU A 31 15.92 1.06 -2.94
CA LEU A 31 14.87 2.03 -3.29
C LEU A 31 14.21 2.62 -2.04
N LYS A 32 13.89 1.77 -1.06
CA LYS A 32 13.32 2.18 0.23
C LYS A 32 14.27 3.10 1.00
N ALA A 33 15.56 2.78 1.06
CA ALA A 33 16.58 3.61 1.71
C ALA A 33 16.75 4.98 1.05
N GLN A 34 16.52 5.06 -0.27
CA GLN A 34 16.53 6.31 -1.03
C GLN A 34 15.19 7.08 -0.97
N GLY A 35 14.16 6.51 -0.33
CA GLY A 35 12.82 7.07 -0.29
C GLY A 35 12.10 7.05 -1.65
N ILE A 36 12.54 6.19 -2.57
CA ILE A 36 11.94 6.02 -3.89
C ILE A 36 10.81 5.02 -3.80
N ILE A 37 9.62 5.45 -4.23
CA ILE A 37 8.43 4.60 -4.35
C ILE A 37 8.20 4.31 -5.83
N ASP A 38 8.31 3.05 -6.19
CA ASP A 38 8.18 2.49 -7.53
C ASP A 38 6.73 2.13 -7.87
N SER A 39 5.78 2.99 -7.48
CA SER A 39 4.36 2.75 -7.72
C SER A 39 3.96 3.03 -9.17
N PHE A 40 2.88 2.39 -9.62
CA PHE A 40 2.31 2.64 -10.94
C PHE A 40 1.48 3.94 -10.92
N PRO A 41 1.82 4.93 -11.76
CA PRO A 41 1.06 6.17 -11.84
C PRO A 41 -0.15 6.00 -12.76
N TYR A 42 -1.33 5.73 -12.19
CA TYR A 42 -2.56 5.60 -12.99
C TYR A 42 -2.81 6.84 -13.87
N PRO A 43 -2.91 6.66 -15.20
CA PRO A 43 -3.00 7.77 -16.15
C PRO A 43 -4.36 8.47 -16.11
N PHE A 44 -5.42 7.72 -15.80
CA PHE A 44 -6.79 8.20 -15.77
C PHE A 44 -7.30 8.23 -14.32
N LYS A 45 -7.89 9.35 -13.93
CA LYS A 45 -8.43 9.54 -12.57
C LYS A 45 -9.91 9.89 -12.60
N PRO A 46 -10.68 9.55 -11.56
CA PRO A 46 -12.07 9.98 -11.45
C PRO A 46 -12.21 11.49 -11.63
N GLY A 47 -13.12 11.90 -12.52
CA GLY A 47 -13.34 13.31 -12.86
C GLY A 47 -12.68 13.78 -14.16
N SER A 48 -11.66 13.08 -14.67
CA SER A 48 -11.06 13.33 -16.00
C SER A 48 -12.03 13.04 -17.15
N ALA A 49 -11.75 13.59 -18.34
CA ALA A 49 -12.59 13.37 -19.52
C ALA A 49 -12.54 11.91 -19.97
N GLU A 50 -11.36 11.31 -19.87
CA GLU A 50 -11.07 9.91 -20.16
C GLU A 50 -11.84 9.00 -19.21
N TRP A 51 -11.79 9.26 -17.89
CA TRP A 51 -12.54 8.45 -16.92
C TRP A 51 -14.06 8.53 -17.13
N LYS A 52 -14.58 9.70 -17.50
CA LYS A 52 -16.00 9.91 -17.80
C LYS A 52 -16.46 9.25 -19.10
N SER A 53 -15.54 8.92 -20.00
CA SER A 53 -15.87 8.28 -21.27
C SER A 53 -16.15 6.79 -21.09
N LEU A 54 -15.57 6.15 -20.06
CA LEU A 54 -15.78 4.75 -19.69
C LEU A 54 -17.27 4.47 -19.40
N LYS A 55 -17.82 3.43 -20.02
CA LYS A 55 -19.25 3.08 -20.00
C LYS A 55 -19.60 1.92 -19.08
N SER A 56 -18.61 1.16 -18.66
CA SER A 56 -18.80 -0.05 -17.88
C SER A 56 -17.73 -0.18 -16.80
N HIS A 57 -18.06 -0.92 -15.74
CA HIS A 57 -17.08 -1.26 -14.71
C HIS A 57 -15.90 -2.07 -15.27
N SER A 58 -16.15 -2.95 -16.26
CA SER A 58 -15.08 -3.69 -16.96
C SER A 58 -14.13 -2.77 -17.73
N GLU A 59 -14.62 -1.70 -18.35
CA GLU A 59 -13.75 -0.66 -18.94
C GLU A 59 -12.93 0.09 -17.89
N MET A 60 -13.48 0.33 -16.70
CA MET A 60 -12.73 0.93 -15.59
C MET A 60 -11.62 0.00 -15.09
N VAL A 61 -11.91 -1.29 -14.93
CA VAL A 61 -10.90 -2.31 -14.58
C VAL A 61 -9.79 -2.36 -15.62
N ALA A 62 -10.13 -2.37 -16.91
CA ALA A 62 -9.15 -2.33 -17.99
C ALA A 62 -8.27 -1.06 -17.94
N ALA A 63 -8.86 0.09 -17.59
CA ALA A 63 -8.14 1.36 -17.47
C ALA A 63 -7.17 1.42 -16.28
N VAL A 64 -7.35 0.56 -15.27
CA VAL A 64 -6.48 0.47 -14.09
C VAL A 64 -5.67 -0.84 -14.04
N THR A 65 -5.62 -1.59 -15.12
CA THR A 65 -4.79 -2.80 -15.22
C THR A 65 -3.33 -2.40 -15.36
N VAL A 66 -2.47 -2.86 -14.45
CA VAL A 66 -1.02 -2.60 -14.48
C VAL A 66 -0.36 -3.55 -15.47
N PRO A 67 0.58 -3.12 -16.33
CA PRO A 67 1.31 -4.04 -17.21
C PRO A 67 2.04 -5.12 -16.41
N GLU A 68 1.90 -6.40 -16.81
CA GLU A 68 2.43 -7.56 -16.06
C GLU A 68 3.92 -7.45 -15.72
N SER A 69 4.75 -6.95 -16.65
CA SER A 69 6.18 -6.75 -16.41
C SER A 69 6.47 -5.71 -15.32
N GLU A 70 5.67 -4.65 -15.25
CA GLU A 70 5.78 -3.62 -14.21
C GLU A 70 5.26 -4.16 -12.88
N LEU A 71 4.14 -4.88 -12.91
CA LEU A 71 3.49 -5.45 -11.73
C LEU A 71 4.41 -6.43 -10.99
N HIS A 72 4.99 -7.40 -11.70
CA HIS A 72 5.85 -8.42 -11.07
C HIS A 72 7.22 -7.89 -10.66
N SER A 73 7.70 -6.81 -11.28
CA SER A 73 8.96 -6.16 -10.88
C SER A 73 8.76 -5.09 -9.79
N MET A 74 7.53 -4.85 -9.35
CA MET A 74 7.21 -3.86 -8.33
C MET A 74 7.58 -4.37 -6.93
N CYS A 75 8.27 -3.53 -6.16
CA CYS A 75 8.49 -3.75 -4.74
C CYS A 75 7.16 -3.67 -3.99
N THR A 76 7.03 -4.44 -2.91
CA THR A 76 5.79 -4.49 -2.13
C THR A 76 5.36 -3.11 -1.64
N GLN A 77 6.30 -2.24 -1.24
CA GLN A 77 6.00 -0.84 -0.91
C GLN A 77 5.35 -0.09 -2.10
N GLY A 78 5.90 -0.19 -3.31
CA GLY A 78 5.34 0.42 -4.51
C GLY A 78 3.97 -0.14 -4.85
N LEU A 79 3.76 -1.44 -4.62
CA LEU A 79 2.49 -2.10 -4.87
C LEU A 79 1.40 -1.71 -3.87
N VAL A 80 1.75 -1.49 -2.60
CA VAL A 80 0.86 -0.89 -1.59
C VAL A 80 0.39 0.49 -2.05
N TYR A 81 1.31 1.36 -2.47
CA TYR A 81 0.94 2.68 -3.01
C TYR A 81 0.07 2.53 -4.26
N THR A 82 0.41 1.63 -5.18
CA THR A 82 -0.37 1.36 -6.38
C THR A 82 -1.81 0.99 -6.03
N CYS A 83 -2.02 0.03 -5.14
CA CYS A 83 -3.38 -0.36 -4.73
C CYS A 83 -4.14 0.78 -4.04
N ILE A 84 -3.51 1.50 -3.11
CA ILE A 84 -4.17 2.57 -2.35
C ILE A 84 -4.51 3.78 -3.22
N TYR A 85 -3.71 4.09 -4.24
CA TYR A 85 -3.96 5.18 -5.18
C TYR A 85 -4.72 4.73 -6.43
N CYS A 86 -5.10 3.45 -6.52
CA CYS A 86 -5.96 2.96 -7.59
C CYS A 86 -7.30 3.71 -7.59
N PRO A 87 -7.75 4.25 -8.75
CA PRO A 87 -9.06 4.85 -8.90
C PRO A 87 -10.23 4.00 -8.38
N LEU A 88 -10.12 2.67 -8.49
CA LEU A 88 -11.12 1.71 -8.04
C LEU A 88 -10.99 1.32 -6.57
N PHE A 89 -10.06 1.90 -5.81
CA PHE A 89 -9.97 1.66 -4.35
C PHE A 89 -11.27 2.00 -3.62
N ILE A 90 -12.10 2.89 -4.18
CA ILE A 90 -13.44 3.20 -3.68
C ILE A 90 -14.39 1.99 -3.66
N ASP A 91 -14.16 0.99 -4.51
CA ASP A 91 -15.00 -0.20 -4.63
C ASP A 91 -14.92 -1.09 -3.39
N LEU A 92 -13.93 -0.87 -2.51
CA LEU A 92 -13.87 -1.45 -1.16
C LEU A 92 -15.16 -1.17 -0.35
N PHE A 93 -15.94 -0.17 -0.76
CA PHE A 93 -17.14 0.29 -0.08
C PHE A 93 -18.42 0.16 -0.91
N ALA A 94 -18.39 -0.53 -2.05
CA ALA A 94 -19.51 -0.64 -2.98
C ALA A 94 -20.56 -1.72 -2.63
N CYS A 95 -20.33 -2.50 -1.57
CA CYS A 95 -21.08 -3.72 -1.22
C CYS A 95 -21.52 -3.67 0.25
N ASN A 96 -22.49 -4.52 0.60
CA ASN A 96 -23.02 -4.61 1.97
C ASN A 96 -22.01 -5.16 2.97
N HIS A 97 -21.05 -5.96 2.50
CA HIS A 97 -20.00 -6.54 3.31
C HIS A 97 -18.63 -6.15 2.75
N ILE A 98 -17.80 -5.55 3.61
CA ILE A 98 -16.42 -5.14 3.27
C ILE A 98 -15.63 -6.31 2.71
N ARG A 99 -15.84 -7.51 3.24
CA ARG A 99 -15.17 -8.73 2.77
C ARG A 99 -15.45 -9.01 1.30
N ASP A 100 -16.71 -8.93 0.89
CA ASP A 100 -17.11 -9.21 -0.49
C ASP A 100 -16.52 -8.18 -1.45
N CYS A 101 -16.48 -6.90 -1.06
CA CYS A 101 -15.83 -5.85 -1.84
C CYS A 101 -14.33 -6.05 -1.98
N PHE A 102 -13.67 -6.42 -0.88
CA PHE A 102 -12.25 -6.70 -0.90
C PHE A 102 -11.94 -7.88 -1.83
N LEU A 103 -12.70 -8.97 -1.74
CA LEU A 103 -12.56 -10.12 -2.64
C LEU A 103 -12.77 -9.72 -4.10
N GLY A 104 -13.83 -8.95 -4.38
CA GLY A 104 -14.09 -8.42 -5.72
C GLY A 104 -12.93 -7.58 -6.26
N LEU A 105 -12.29 -6.74 -5.43
CA LEU A 105 -11.08 -6.02 -5.83
C LEU A 105 -9.92 -6.95 -6.16
N THR A 106 -9.64 -7.94 -5.30
CA THR A 106 -8.53 -8.88 -5.50
C THR A 106 -8.72 -9.79 -6.71
N GLU A 107 -9.98 -10.12 -7.05
CA GLU A 107 -10.32 -10.98 -8.19
C GLU A 107 -10.27 -10.23 -9.52
N ASN A 108 -10.65 -8.95 -9.54
CA ASN A 108 -10.85 -8.20 -10.78
C ASN A 108 -9.73 -7.21 -11.10
N VAL A 109 -8.99 -6.72 -10.11
CA VAL A 109 -7.93 -5.71 -10.32
C VAL A 109 -6.57 -6.32 -10.03
N ASN A 110 -5.75 -6.49 -11.07
CA ASN A 110 -4.52 -7.29 -11.00
C ASN A 110 -3.51 -6.82 -9.94
N SER A 111 -3.43 -5.50 -9.67
CA SER A 111 -2.56 -4.99 -8.61
C SER A 111 -2.95 -5.50 -7.21
N PHE A 112 -4.25 -5.63 -6.93
CA PHE A 112 -4.73 -6.14 -5.65
C PHE A 112 -4.53 -7.65 -5.54
N GLY A 113 -4.79 -8.38 -6.63
CA GLY A 113 -4.52 -9.80 -6.73
C GLY A 113 -3.04 -10.12 -6.51
N GLU A 114 -2.13 -9.35 -7.10
CA GLU A 114 -0.69 -9.50 -6.87
C GLU A 114 -0.31 -9.17 -5.42
N LEU A 115 -0.87 -8.10 -4.84
CA LEU A 115 -0.51 -7.62 -3.51
C LEU A 115 -0.75 -8.68 -2.42
N ILE A 116 -1.87 -9.41 -2.49
CA ILE A 116 -2.19 -10.45 -1.50
C ILE A 116 -1.28 -11.68 -1.58
N THR A 117 -0.44 -11.79 -2.61
CA THR A 117 0.56 -12.88 -2.73
C THR A 117 1.89 -12.55 -2.07
N ARG A 118 2.12 -11.29 -1.70
CA ARG A 118 3.40 -10.82 -1.16
C ARG A 118 3.55 -11.17 0.31
N SER A 119 4.61 -11.91 0.66
CA SER A 119 4.85 -12.36 2.04
C SER A 119 5.18 -11.23 3.03
N ASP A 120 5.67 -10.09 2.54
CA ASP A 120 6.03 -8.91 3.31
C ASP A 120 4.96 -7.81 3.29
N VAL A 121 3.77 -8.09 2.72
CA VAL A 121 2.70 -7.09 2.56
C VAL A 121 2.23 -6.48 3.87
N GLY A 122 2.10 -7.27 4.93
CA GLY A 122 1.59 -6.79 6.21
C GLY A 122 2.46 -5.68 6.79
N ILE A 123 3.79 -5.86 6.75
CA ILE A 123 4.72 -4.86 7.30
C ILE A 123 4.80 -3.62 6.41
N GLU A 124 4.77 -3.77 5.09
CA GLU A 124 4.78 -2.64 4.16
C GLU A 124 3.49 -1.82 4.24
N LEU A 125 2.33 -2.48 4.37
CA LEU A 125 1.06 -1.81 4.57
C LEU A 125 0.98 -1.09 5.92
N PHE A 126 1.56 -1.68 6.97
CA PHE A 126 1.71 -1.00 8.26
C PHE A 126 2.59 0.24 8.17
N ASN A 127 3.74 0.14 7.51
CA ASN A 127 4.66 1.26 7.30
C ASN A 127 3.98 2.40 6.55
N TYR A 128 3.25 2.08 5.48
CA TYR A 128 2.43 3.05 4.75
C TYR A 128 1.38 3.70 5.66
N TYR A 129 0.57 2.90 6.36
CA TYR A 129 -0.47 3.39 7.27
C TYR A 129 0.11 4.34 8.33
N LYS A 130 1.25 3.98 8.90
CA LYS A 130 1.93 4.78 9.91
C LYS A 130 2.37 6.13 9.37
N ALA A 131 3.14 6.13 8.28
CA ALA A 131 3.61 7.35 7.64
C ALA A 131 2.44 8.23 7.17
N PHE A 132 1.41 7.63 6.57
CA PHE A 132 0.22 8.35 6.09
C PHE A 132 -0.54 9.01 7.25
N PHE A 133 -0.77 8.29 8.36
CA PHE A 133 -1.46 8.88 9.51
C PHE A 133 -0.64 10.00 10.13
N ASP A 134 0.66 9.82 10.33
CA ASP A 134 1.53 10.82 10.96
C ASP A 134 1.58 12.12 10.14
N THR A 135 1.62 12.01 8.81
CA THR A 135 1.63 13.16 7.89
C THR A 135 0.26 13.84 7.76
N THR A 136 -0.84 13.09 7.87
CA THR A 136 -2.21 13.63 7.73
C THR A 136 -2.90 13.95 9.06
N LYS A 137 -2.24 13.69 10.19
CA LYS A 137 -2.77 13.90 11.54
C LYS A 137 -3.33 15.32 11.76
N SER A 138 -2.64 16.36 11.30
CA SER A 138 -3.12 17.75 11.41
C SER A 138 -4.33 18.06 10.54
N SER A 139 -4.57 17.21 9.54
CA SER A 139 -5.65 17.30 8.55
C SER A 139 -6.82 16.38 8.86
N THR A 140 -6.84 15.66 9.99
CA THR A 140 -7.94 14.75 10.35
C THR A 140 -9.27 15.46 10.58
N LYS A 141 -9.30 16.79 10.61
CA LYS A 141 -10.54 17.58 10.60
C LYS A 141 -11.23 17.61 9.23
N TYR A 142 -10.50 17.33 8.14
CA TYR A 142 -11.03 17.31 6.79
C TYR A 142 -11.60 15.93 6.45
N ILE A 143 -12.78 15.92 5.83
CA ILE A 143 -13.51 14.68 5.51
C ILE A 143 -12.73 13.77 4.58
N GLU A 144 -11.98 14.32 3.62
CA GLU A 144 -11.16 13.57 2.67
C GLU A 144 -10.07 12.76 3.37
N ALA A 145 -9.33 13.38 4.28
CA ALA A 145 -8.30 12.71 5.07
C ALA A 145 -8.92 11.59 5.93
N GLN A 146 -10.07 11.85 6.56
CA GLN A 146 -10.78 10.85 7.36
C GLN A 146 -11.27 9.67 6.53
N PHE A 147 -11.81 9.93 5.34
CA PHE A 147 -12.27 8.90 4.41
C PHE A 147 -11.10 8.06 3.91
N LYS A 148 -9.93 8.67 3.64
CA LYS A 148 -8.73 7.94 3.26
C LYS A 148 -8.20 7.06 4.38
N ILE A 149 -8.18 7.56 5.63
CA ILE A 149 -7.82 6.76 6.81
C ILE A 149 -8.79 5.59 6.98
N TYR A 150 -10.10 5.83 6.83
CA TYR A 150 -11.13 4.81 6.87
C TYR A 150 -10.89 3.71 5.81
N GLY A 151 -10.58 4.13 4.58
CA GLY A 151 -10.02 3.32 3.49
C GLY A 151 -8.91 2.38 3.92
N ILE A 152 -7.80 2.98 4.34
CA ILE A 152 -6.55 2.26 4.64
C ILE A 152 -6.74 1.30 5.81
N GLU A 153 -7.42 1.71 6.88
CA GLU A 153 -7.63 0.84 8.04
C GLU A 153 -8.55 -0.35 7.71
N THR A 154 -9.60 -0.12 6.92
CA THR A 154 -10.51 -1.18 6.49
C THR A 154 -9.81 -2.17 5.56
N PHE A 155 -8.97 -1.65 4.66
CA PHE A 155 -8.13 -2.45 3.79
C PHE A 155 -7.09 -3.25 4.56
N PHE A 156 -6.38 -2.63 5.51
CA PHE A 156 -5.36 -3.31 6.30
C PHE A 156 -5.93 -4.36 7.25
N ALA A 157 -7.20 -4.23 7.65
CA ALA A 157 -7.87 -5.19 8.52
C ALA A 157 -8.17 -6.55 7.86
N GLN A 158 -7.89 -6.72 6.56
CA GLN A 158 -8.13 -7.99 5.87
C GLN A 158 -7.13 -9.07 6.28
N GLN A 159 -7.60 -10.31 6.33
CA GLN A 159 -6.83 -11.44 6.85
C GLN A 159 -5.59 -11.75 6.01
N GLU A 160 -5.67 -11.51 4.70
CA GLU A 160 -4.57 -11.65 3.73
C GLU A 160 -3.35 -10.80 4.11
N PHE A 161 -3.55 -9.69 4.82
CA PHE A 161 -2.46 -8.85 5.28
C PHE A 161 -2.05 -9.20 6.71
N LEU A 162 -3.02 -9.34 7.60
CA LEU A 162 -2.74 -9.59 9.02
C LEU A 162 -2.07 -10.96 9.27
N THR A 163 -2.37 -11.98 8.47
CA THR A 163 -1.74 -13.31 8.58
C THR A 163 -0.25 -13.32 8.19
N THR A 164 0.22 -12.30 7.47
CA THR A 164 1.65 -12.18 7.12
C THR A 164 2.50 -11.59 8.24
N LEU A 165 1.86 -11.05 9.28
CA LEU A 165 2.54 -10.48 10.44
C LEU A 165 2.74 -11.53 11.52
N ASN A 166 3.92 -11.53 12.15
CA ASN A 166 4.16 -12.33 13.35
C ASN A 166 3.53 -11.67 14.59
N GLU A 167 3.47 -12.41 15.70
CA GLU A 167 2.84 -11.94 16.94
C GLU A 167 3.43 -10.62 17.47
N GLN A 168 4.75 -10.45 17.36
CA GLN A 168 5.43 -9.23 17.82
C GLN A 168 5.06 -8.03 16.94
N GLU A 169 5.01 -8.22 15.62
CA GLU A 169 4.57 -7.19 14.68
C GLU A 169 3.10 -6.83 14.90
N LEU A 170 2.22 -7.82 15.08
CA LEU A 170 0.81 -7.60 15.42
C LEU A 170 0.63 -6.77 16.69
N LYS A 171 1.44 -7.02 17.73
CA LYS A 171 1.43 -6.20 18.96
C LYS A 171 1.89 -4.77 18.71
N VAL A 172 2.86 -4.55 17.82
CA VAL A 172 3.30 -3.20 17.41
C VAL A 172 2.17 -2.48 16.67
N VAL A 173 1.53 -3.15 15.70
CA VAL A 173 0.38 -2.61 14.97
C VAL A 173 -0.76 -2.27 15.93
N LEU A 174 -1.12 -3.20 16.82
CA LEU A 174 -2.17 -3.03 17.82
C LEU A 174 -1.93 -1.78 18.69
N SER A 175 -0.71 -1.62 19.22
CA SER A 175 -0.34 -0.48 20.05
C SER A 175 -0.43 0.84 19.27
N ASP A 176 0.06 0.85 18.04
CA ASP A 176 0.02 2.03 17.16
C ASP A 176 -1.42 2.43 16.81
N VAL A 177 -2.25 1.48 16.33
CA VAL A 177 -3.67 1.72 16.00
C VAL A 177 -4.46 2.18 17.22
N HIS A 178 -4.22 1.59 18.40
CA HIS A 178 -4.87 2.00 19.63
C HIS A 178 -4.50 3.44 20.04
N SER A 179 -3.24 3.84 19.85
CA SER A 179 -2.82 5.22 20.09
C SER A 179 -3.53 6.22 19.16
N LYS A 180 -3.70 5.84 17.88
CA LYS A 180 -4.40 6.63 16.86
C LYS A 180 -5.90 6.70 17.10
N LEU A 181 -6.51 5.61 17.57
CA LEU A 181 -7.90 5.58 18.03
C LEU A 181 -8.13 6.59 19.17
N LYS A 182 -7.27 6.58 20.19
CA LYS A 182 -7.33 7.56 21.29
C LYS A 182 -7.19 8.99 20.80
N TYR A 183 -6.32 9.23 19.80
CA TYR A 183 -6.21 10.53 19.17
C TYR A 183 -7.52 10.93 18.47
N LYS A 184 -8.10 10.06 17.64
CA LYS A 184 -9.34 10.32 16.91
C LYS A 184 -10.51 10.66 17.85
N GLN A 185 -10.65 9.90 18.94
CA GLN A 185 -11.67 10.11 19.97
C GLN A 185 -11.55 11.48 20.66
N LYS A 186 -10.33 11.97 20.89
CA LYS A 186 -10.09 13.28 21.51
C LYS A 186 -10.29 14.46 20.56
N ASN A 187 -10.20 14.24 19.24
CA ASN A 187 -10.15 15.30 18.25
C ASN A 187 -11.42 15.39 17.39
N ASN A 188 -12.56 14.91 17.89
CA ASN A 188 -13.87 14.97 17.22
C ASN A 188 -13.86 14.44 15.77
N VAL A 189 -13.03 13.43 15.51
CA VAL A 189 -13.01 12.72 14.23
C VAL A 189 -14.33 11.95 14.06
N THR A 190 -14.81 11.79 12.83
CA THR A 190 -16.08 11.11 12.54
C THR A 190 -16.12 9.69 13.11
N ARG A 191 -17.32 9.28 13.53
CA ARG A 191 -17.57 7.91 14.03
C ARG A 191 -17.17 6.83 13.02
N MET A 192 -17.30 7.10 11.72
CA MET A 192 -16.83 6.21 10.66
C MET A 192 -15.33 5.91 10.75
N SER A 193 -14.49 6.94 10.89
CA SER A 193 -13.04 6.76 11.02
C SER A 193 -12.62 6.19 12.37
N ILE A 194 -13.41 6.38 13.42
CA ILE A 194 -13.22 5.67 14.71
C ILE A 194 -13.53 4.17 14.54
N ASN A 195 -14.62 3.85 13.84
CA ASN A 195 -15.05 2.47 13.63
C ASN A 195 -14.05 1.66 12.81
N SER A 196 -13.35 2.22 11.83
CA SER A 196 -12.30 1.49 11.10
C SER A 196 -11.12 1.11 11.98
N SER A 197 -10.74 1.95 12.95
CA SER A 197 -9.69 1.59 13.92
C SER A 197 -10.14 0.48 14.83
N ASN A 198 -11.38 0.54 15.31
CA ASN A 198 -11.96 -0.56 16.09
C ASN A 198 -12.03 -1.85 15.28
N TYR A 199 -12.40 -1.78 14.00
CA TYR A 199 -12.46 -2.94 13.12
C TYR A 199 -11.08 -3.61 12.96
N LEU A 200 -10.04 -2.83 12.69
CA LEU A 200 -8.66 -3.32 12.61
C LEU A 200 -8.19 -3.92 13.94
N LEU A 201 -8.43 -3.23 15.07
CA LEU A 201 -8.08 -3.74 16.40
C LEU A 201 -8.81 -5.05 16.71
N SER A 202 -10.11 -5.12 16.44
CA SER A 202 -10.93 -6.31 16.68
C SER A 202 -10.44 -7.49 15.86
N ASN A 203 -10.11 -7.31 14.58
CA ASN A 203 -9.58 -8.39 13.76
C ASN A 203 -8.24 -8.91 14.30
N ILE A 204 -7.33 -8.02 14.72
CA ILE A 204 -6.06 -8.41 15.35
C ILE A 204 -6.32 -9.19 16.65
N LEU A 205 -7.13 -8.64 17.54
CA LEU A 205 -7.38 -9.22 18.87
C LEU A 205 -8.13 -10.55 18.80
N TYR A 206 -9.16 -10.65 17.95
CA TYR A 206 -10.02 -11.81 17.87
C TYR A 206 -9.39 -12.94 17.04
N HIS A 207 -8.91 -12.65 15.82
CA HIS A 207 -8.45 -13.68 14.90
C HIS A 207 -6.97 -14.04 15.04
N HIS A 208 -6.11 -13.11 15.48
CA HIS A 208 -4.66 -13.34 15.46
C HIS A 208 -4.02 -13.46 16.84
N LEU A 209 -4.39 -12.61 17.79
CA LEU A 209 -3.86 -12.65 19.16
C LEU A 209 -4.74 -13.47 20.11
N GLN A 210 -5.93 -13.87 19.66
CA GLN A 210 -6.91 -14.65 20.43
C GLN A 210 -7.11 -14.12 21.87
N TYR A 211 -7.36 -12.81 21.98
CA TYR A 211 -7.48 -12.13 23.26
C TYR A 211 -8.78 -12.53 23.97
N GLU A 212 -8.65 -13.42 24.96
CA GLU A 212 -9.77 -14.07 25.67
C GLU A 212 -10.89 -13.12 26.12
N PRO A 213 -10.63 -11.96 26.76
CA PRO A 213 -11.73 -11.09 27.19
C PRO A 213 -12.60 -10.58 26.05
N LEU A 214 -12.06 -10.42 24.83
CA LEU A 214 -12.85 -10.03 23.66
C LEU A 214 -13.63 -11.22 23.10
N ILE A 215 -13.01 -12.40 23.03
CA ILE A 215 -13.66 -13.63 22.56
C ILE A 215 -14.84 -13.97 23.47
N GLU A 216 -14.63 -14.01 24.79
CA GLU A 216 -15.70 -14.26 25.75
C GLU A 216 -16.84 -13.23 25.66
N LEU A 217 -16.54 -11.97 25.35
CA LEU A 217 -17.56 -10.93 25.19
C LEU A 217 -18.42 -11.15 23.94
N ILE A 218 -17.79 -11.58 22.83
CA ILE A 218 -18.47 -11.81 21.55
C ILE A 218 -19.28 -13.11 21.61
N ASP A 219 -18.67 -14.19 22.08
CA ASP A 219 -19.27 -15.54 22.05
C ASP A 219 -20.38 -15.74 23.11
N ARG A 220 -20.52 -14.81 24.07
CA ARG A 220 -21.63 -14.80 25.05
C ARG A 220 -22.92 -14.17 24.52
N ASN A 221 -22.91 -13.52 23.35
CA ASN A 221 -24.07 -12.89 22.71
C ASN A 221 -24.56 -13.69 21.51
#